data_AF-A0A3D0NP22-F1
#
_entry.id   AF-A0A3D0NP22-F1
#
_cell.length_a   1.000
_cell.length_b   1.000
_cell.length_c   1.000
_cell.angle_alpha   90.00
_cell.angle_beta   90.00
_cell.angle_gamma   90.00
#
_symmetry.space_group_name_H-M   'P 1'
#
loop_
_entity.id
_entity.type
_entity.pdbx_description
1 polymer ?
#
loop_
_entity_poly.entity_id
_entity_poly.type
_entity_poly.pdbx_seq_one_letter_code
_entity_poly.pdbx_strand_id
1 'polypeptide(L)'
;QAFADELNTVTDDTIQWKQVSYNNAHLNQGFPIIKGRFIENITIVNNAKLQIRASMNRSMTLDYTPVTTRSSSYNTMLSAAGSRTMTCAYDLTASDAAGNEMPAELWCEGITVSVPVTTNDAQIITINDMGEAVVITPDSIANGMATFTLTEPAAFAAVENISSDEPTPTPTPIKPDDGNVKTGESSMPLTAACAVLLVSVLAVLMTRRKKNRE
;
A
#
# COMPACT_ATOMS: atom_id res chain seq x y z
N GLN A 1 -12.51 29.92 7.32
CA GLN A 1 -11.76 30.66 6.29
C GLN A 1 -10.26 30.53 6.54
N ALA A 2 -9.69 31.17 7.57
CA ALA A 2 -8.24 31.21 7.83
C ALA A 2 -7.51 29.86 7.74
N PHE A 3 -8.06 28.77 8.29
CA PHE A 3 -7.44 27.45 8.19
C PHE A 3 -7.44 26.86 6.76
N ALA A 4 -8.47 27.08 5.94
CA ALA A 4 -8.39 26.66 4.53
C ALA A 4 -7.43 27.54 3.75
N ASP A 5 -7.38 28.84 4.05
CA ASP A 5 -6.43 29.74 3.40
C ASP A 5 -4.99 29.32 3.73
N GLU A 6 -4.73 28.96 4.99
CA GLU A 6 -3.46 28.40 5.45
C GLU A 6 -3.17 27.01 4.86
N LEU A 7 -4.15 26.13 4.73
CA LEU A 7 -3.94 24.87 4.03
C LEU A 7 -3.63 25.09 2.54
N ASN A 8 -4.35 25.99 1.87
CA ASN A 8 -4.10 26.38 0.48
C ASN A 8 -2.72 27.03 0.27
N THR A 9 -2.03 27.53 1.31
CA THR A 9 -0.65 28.03 1.15
C THR A 9 0.40 26.93 1.14
N VAL A 10 0.04 25.73 1.61
CA VAL A 10 0.96 24.58 1.75
C VAL A 10 0.55 23.39 0.88
N THR A 11 -0.50 23.51 0.08
CA THR A 11 -0.94 22.50 -0.89
C THR A 11 -1.26 23.13 -2.24
N ASP A 12 -1.00 22.40 -3.32
CA ASP A 12 -1.45 22.75 -4.67
C ASP A 12 -2.96 22.45 -4.89
N ASP A 13 -3.65 21.91 -3.88
CA ASP A 13 -5.09 21.63 -3.95
C ASP A 13 -5.92 22.87 -3.63
N THR A 14 -7.06 23.03 -4.32
CA THR A 14 -8.06 24.04 -3.93
C THR A 14 -8.95 23.50 -2.81
N ILE A 15 -8.52 23.73 -1.57
CA ILE A 15 -9.26 23.37 -0.37
C ILE A 15 -10.36 24.41 -0.12
N GLN A 16 -11.61 23.96 -0.17
CA GLN A 16 -12.77 24.77 0.14
C GLN A 16 -13.47 24.25 1.40
N TRP A 17 -13.70 25.13 2.37
CA TRP A 17 -14.67 24.87 3.43
C TRP A 17 -16.07 25.03 2.86
N LYS A 18 -16.81 23.93 2.77
CA LYS A 18 -18.22 23.95 2.35
C LYS A 18 -19.10 23.64 3.55
N GLN A 19 -20.04 24.53 3.83
CA GLN A 19 -21.16 24.20 4.72
C GLN A 19 -22.20 23.47 3.87
N VAL A 20 -22.47 22.20 4.18
CA VAL A 20 -23.43 21.40 3.40
C VAL A 20 -24.73 21.30 4.16
N SER A 21 -25.83 21.56 3.47
CA SER A 21 -27.18 21.28 3.95
C SER A 21 -27.91 20.38 2.93
N TYR A 22 -28.76 19.50 3.43
CA TYR A 22 -29.68 18.69 2.63
C TYR A 22 -31.07 18.81 3.23
N ASN A 23 -32.08 19.15 2.43
CA ASN A 23 -33.45 19.40 2.89
C ASN A 23 -33.53 20.32 4.13
N ASN A 24 -32.81 21.44 4.12
CA ASN A 24 -32.72 22.40 5.23
C ASN A 24 -32.12 21.85 6.55
N ALA A 25 -31.58 20.63 6.56
CA ALA A 25 -30.80 20.10 7.67
C ALA A 25 -29.31 20.32 7.39
N HIS A 26 -28.59 20.90 8.34
CA HIS A 26 -27.14 21.01 8.27
C HIS A 26 -26.51 19.62 8.43
N LEU A 27 -25.71 19.19 7.45
CA LEU A 27 -24.88 18.00 7.58
C LEU A 27 -23.72 18.29 8.53
N ASN A 28 -23.12 17.24 9.11
CA ASN A 28 -22.03 17.36 10.08
C ASN A 28 -22.33 18.36 11.22
N GLN A 29 -23.58 18.37 11.71
CA GLN A 29 -24.03 19.28 12.79
C GLN A 29 -23.77 20.78 12.51
N GLY A 30 -23.66 21.19 11.24
CA GLY A 30 -23.37 22.57 10.88
C GLY A 30 -21.88 22.93 10.81
N PHE A 31 -20.98 22.01 11.16
CA PHE A 31 -19.55 22.19 10.94
C PHE A 31 -19.22 22.13 9.45
N PRO A 32 -18.33 23.01 8.96
CA PRO A 32 -17.93 22.99 7.56
C PRO A 32 -17.17 21.69 7.25
N ILE A 33 -17.26 21.22 6.01
CA ILE A 33 -16.47 20.09 5.50
C ILE A 33 -15.39 20.59 4.55
N ILE A 34 -14.28 19.87 4.46
CA ILE A 34 -13.23 20.14 3.49
C ILE A 34 -13.60 19.45 2.17
N LYS A 35 -13.70 20.23 1.10
CA LYS A 35 -13.84 19.73 -0.27
C LYS A 35 -12.51 19.93 -1.00
N GLY A 36 -11.93 18.85 -1.52
CA GLY A 36 -10.71 18.83 -2.32
C GLY A 36 -10.59 17.51 -3.10
N ARG A 37 -9.63 17.43 -4.03
CA ARG A 37 -9.35 16.23 -4.81
C ARG A 37 -8.07 15.58 -4.29
N PHE A 38 -8.19 14.89 -3.17
CA PHE A 38 -7.04 14.30 -2.48
C PHE A 38 -6.68 12.91 -3.02
N ILE A 39 -7.68 12.17 -3.49
CA ILE A 39 -7.55 10.80 -4.01
C ILE A 39 -7.50 10.83 -5.55
N GLU A 40 -6.56 10.09 -6.12
CA GLU A 40 -6.43 9.83 -7.55
C GLU A 40 -6.36 8.33 -7.82
N ASN A 41 -6.86 7.94 -9.00
CA ASN A 41 -6.76 6.57 -9.46
C ASN A 41 -5.42 6.38 -10.17
N ILE A 42 -4.54 5.59 -9.57
CA ILE A 42 -3.29 5.19 -10.20
C ILE A 42 -3.43 3.81 -10.84
N THR A 43 -2.65 3.57 -11.88
CA THR A 43 -2.55 2.26 -12.52
C THR A 43 -1.10 2.01 -12.88
N ILE A 44 -0.55 0.92 -12.35
CA ILE A 44 0.80 0.44 -12.59
C ILE A 44 0.68 -0.88 -13.34
N VAL A 45 1.42 -1.02 -14.45
CA VAL A 45 1.44 -2.24 -15.26
C VAL A 45 2.88 -2.63 -15.53
N ASN A 46 3.22 -3.90 -15.29
CA ASN A 46 4.55 -4.41 -15.56
C ASN A 46 4.62 -5.21 -16.87
N ASN A 47 5.84 -5.57 -17.28
CA ASN A 47 6.09 -6.36 -18.49
C ASN A 47 5.51 -7.79 -18.43
N ALA A 48 5.30 -8.32 -17.23
CA ALA A 48 4.63 -9.60 -16.99
C ALA A 48 3.09 -9.46 -16.91
N LYS A 49 2.53 -8.30 -17.32
CA LYS A 49 1.09 -7.98 -17.27
C LYS A 49 0.46 -7.98 -15.88
N LEU A 50 1.26 -7.99 -14.80
CA LEU A 50 0.75 -7.60 -13.49
C LEU A 50 0.20 -6.18 -13.60
N GLN A 51 -1.03 -5.99 -13.15
CA GLN A 51 -1.66 -4.70 -13.07
C GLN A 51 -2.06 -4.41 -11.63
N ILE A 52 -1.61 -3.28 -11.11
CA ILE A 52 -2.01 -2.77 -9.79
C ILE A 52 -2.76 -1.48 -10.02
N ARG A 53 -3.96 -1.38 -9.46
CA ARG A 53 -4.74 -0.13 -9.45
C ARG A 53 -5.02 0.24 -8.02
N ALA A 54 -4.91 1.51 -7.70
CA ALA A 54 -5.25 2.01 -6.38
C ALA A 54 -5.96 3.35 -6.50
N SER A 55 -6.94 3.57 -5.63
CA SER A 55 -7.51 4.89 -5.40
C SER A 55 -6.81 5.45 -4.17
N MET A 56 -5.83 6.33 -4.37
CA MET A 56 -4.93 6.75 -3.30
C MET A 56 -4.56 8.23 -3.33
N ASN A 57 -4.06 8.73 -2.21
CA ASN A 57 -3.58 10.08 -2.09
C ASN A 57 -2.40 10.33 -3.04
N ARG A 58 -2.43 11.42 -3.80
CA ARG A 58 -1.38 11.77 -4.78
C ARG A 58 0.03 11.92 -4.19
N SER A 59 0.12 12.17 -2.89
CA SER A 59 1.40 12.32 -2.17
C SER A 59 2.06 10.99 -1.82
N MET A 60 1.33 9.88 -1.99
CA MET A 60 1.84 8.53 -1.76
C MET A 60 2.36 7.95 -3.07
N THR A 61 3.43 7.17 -2.97
CA THR A 61 3.99 6.37 -4.06
C THR A 61 3.72 4.91 -3.77
N LEU A 62 3.22 4.18 -4.76
CA LEU A 62 3.07 2.73 -4.72
C LEU A 62 4.22 2.10 -5.51
N ASP A 63 4.91 1.14 -4.92
CA ASP A 63 5.99 0.41 -5.58
C ASP A 63 5.79 -1.10 -5.44
N TYR A 64 6.34 -1.86 -6.38
CA TYR A 64 6.32 -3.31 -6.33
C TYR A 64 7.67 -3.89 -6.74
N THR A 65 8.17 -4.83 -5.95
CA THR A 65 9.45 -5.49 -6.23
C THR A 65 9.30 -7.01 -6.23
N PRO A 66 9.98 -7.75 -7.12
CA PRO A 66 9.95 -9.20 -7.07
C PRO A 66 10.46 -9.72 -5.71
N VAL A 67 9.71 -10.61 -5.08
CA VAL A 67 10.13 -11.21 -3.81
C VAL A 67 11.31 -12.14 -4.05
N THR A 68 12.38 -11.96 -3.26
CA THR A 68 13.55 -12.84 -3.36
C THR A 68 13.26 -14.21 -2.77
N THR A 69 13.78 -15.27 -3.42
CA THR A 69 13.62 -16.66 -2.96
C THR A 69 14.28 -16.97 -1.62
N ARG A 70 15.09 -16.04 -1.10
CA ARG A 70 15.75 -16.13 0.21
C ARG A 70 14.97 -15.43 1.33
N SER A 71 13.93 -14.68 1.00
CA SER A 71 13.14 -13.94 2.00
C SER A 71 12.27 -14.88 2.84
N SER A 72 11.99 -14.49 4.08
CA SER A 72 11.00 -15.15 4.93
C SER A 72 9.62 -15.15 4.26
N SER A 73 9.24 -14.02 3.66
CA SER A 73 7.94 -13.87 2.97
C SER A 73 7.76 -14.90 1.86
N TYR A 74 8.79 -15.11 1.03
CA TYR A 74 8.77 -16.15 0.00
C TYR A 74 8.54 -17.53 0.59
N ASN A 75 9.27 -17.89 1.65
CA ASN A 75 9.16 -19.20 2.28
C ASN A 75 7.79 -19.42 2.92
N THR A 76 7.23 -18.40 3.56
CA THR A 76 5.87 -18.42 4.12
C THR A 76 4.83 -18.66 3.03
N MET A 77 4.88 -17.88 1.94
CA MET A 77 3.94 -18.04 0.82
C MET A 77 4.12 -19.39 0.11
N LEU A 78 5.36 -19.83 -0.10
CA LEU A 78 5.66 -21.13 -0.71
C LEU A 78 5.13 -22.29 0.15
N SER A 79 5.33 -22.23 1.47
CA SER A 79 4.80 -23.26 2.39
C SER A 79 3.28 -23.29 2.35
N ALA A 80 2.62 -22.13 2.26
CA ALA A 80 1.17 -22.05 2.13
C ALA A 80 0.68 -22.53 0.76
N ALA A 81 1.46 -22.34 -0.32
CA ALA A 81 1.13 -22.81 -1.66
C ALA A 81 0.96 -24.33 -1.72
N GLY A 82 1.74 -25.09 -0.93
CA GLY A 82 1.64 -26.55 -0.88
C GLY A 82 2.05 -27.16 -2.23
N SER A 83 1.15 -27.93 -2.85
CA SER A 83 1.40 -28.53 -4.17
C SER A 83 1.10 -27.61 -5.36
N ARG A 84 0.53 -26.42 -5.12
CA ARG A 84 0.23 -25.44 -6.18
C ARG A 84 1.52 -24.81 -6.70
N THR A 85 1.50 -24.45 -7.98
CA THR A 85 2.62 -23.74 -8.60
C THR A 85 2.49 -22.25 -8.31
N MET A 86 3.53 -21.65 -7.74
CA MET A 86 3.60 -20.19 -7.55
C MET A 86 4.11 -19.54 -8.84
N THR A 87 3.24 -18.80 -9.52
CA THR A 87 3.52 -18.23 -10.84
C THR A 87 4.20 -16.87 -10.78
N CYS A 88 3.99 -16.12 -9.69
CA CYS A 88 4.73 -14.90 -9.39
C CYS A 88 4.70 -14.59 -7.88
N ALA A 89 5.63 -13.74 -7.42
CA ALA A 89 5.65 -13.23 -6.07
C ALA A 89 6.22 -11.80 -6.05
N TYR A 90 5.49 -10.86 -5.45
CA TYR A 90 5.85 -9.45 -5.38
C TYR A 90 5.62 -8.88 -3.98
N ASP A 91 6.50 -7.98 -3.58
CA ASP A 91 6.33 -7.13 -2.40
C ASP A 91 5.72 -5.82 -2.85
N LEU A 92 4.53 -5.51 -2.37
CA LEU A 92 3.79 -4.30 -2.70
C LEU A 92 3.92 -3.34 -1.52
N THR A 93 4.57 -2.21 -1.74
CA THR A 93 4.83 -1.21 -0.70
C THR A 93 4.23 0.14 -1.08
N ALA A 94 4.00 0.97 -0.07
CA ALA A 94 3.62 2.35 -0.27
C ALA A 94 4.35 3.26 0.71
N SER A 95 4.78 4.42 0.23
CA SER A 95 5.47 5.40 1.05
C SER A 95 5.14 6.83 0.61
N ASP A 96 5.27 7.78 1.54
CA ASP A 96 5.26 9.19 1.20
C ASP A 96 6.55 9.59 0.45
N ALA A 97 6.64 10.85 0.00
CA ALA A 97 7.82 11.36 -0.69
C ALA A 97 9.13 11.32 0.14
N ALA A 98 9.04 11.15 1.46
CA ALA A 98 10.18 11.01 2.37
C ALA A 98 10.50 9.54 2.70
N GLY A 99 9.76 8.57 2.15
CA GLY A 99 9.96 7.15 2.38
C GLY A 99 9.28 6.63 3.66
N ASN A 100 8.40 7.40 4.30
CA ASN A 100 7.67 6.94 5.48
C ASN A 100 6.50 6.06 5.10
N GLU A 101 6.30 4.99 5.86
CA GLU A 101 5.09 4.18 5.81
C GLU A 101 3.95 4.90 6.55
N MET A 102 2.75 4.82 5.98
CA MET A 102 1.53 5.34 6.56
C MET A 102 0.45 4.27 6.54
N PRO A 103 -0.40 4.14 7.58
CA PRO A 103 -1.53 3.22 7.56
C PRO A 103 -2.43 3.46 6.35
N ALA A 104 -2.76 2.39 5.62
CA ALA A 104 -3.45 2.47 4.34
C ALA A 104 -4.80 3.19 4.42
N GLU A 105 -5.51 3.09 5.55
CA GLU A 105 -6.82 3.72 5.75
C GLU A 105 -6.77 5.25 5.74
N LEU A 106 -5.59 5.85 5.90
CA LEU A 106 -5.42 7.30 5.88
C LEU A 106 -5.24 7.87 4.48
N TRP A 107 -4.88 7.03 3.50
CA TRP A 107 -4.48 7.50 2.18
C TRP A 107 -4.99 6.65 1.02
N CYS A 108 -5.60 5.50 1.26
CA CYS A 108 -6.11 4.60 0.23
C CYS A 108 -7.58 4.24 0.46
N GLU A 109 -8.37 4.20 -0.61
CA GLU A 109 -9.76 3.73 -0.60
C GLU A 109 -9.91 2.31 -1.18
N GLY A 110 -8.84 1.74 -1.71
CA GLY A 110 -8.80 0.36 -2.19
C GLY A 110 -7.68 0.10 -3.18
N ILE A 111 -7.11 -1.10 -3.10
CA ILE A 111 -6.06 -1.59 -3.99
C ILE A 111 -6.58 -2.84 -4.69
N THR A 112 -6.51 -2.87 -6.01
CA THR A 112 -6.79 -4.06 -6.80
C THR A 112 -5.51 -4.55 -7.47
N VAL A 113 -5.21 -5.83 -7.29
CA VAL A 113 -4.11 -6.53 -7.94
C VAL A 113 -4.72 -7.48 -8.97
N SER A 114 -4.32 -7.33 -10.22
CA SER A 114 -4.68 -8.23 -11.32
C SER A 114 -3.44 -8.95 -11.82
N VAL A 115 -3.44 -10.28 -11.75
CA VAL A 115 -2.34 -11.15 -12.18
C VAL A 115 -2.77 -12.00 -13.38
N PRO A 116 -1.87 -12.28 -14.33
CA PRO A 116 -2.15 -13.23 -15.39
C PRO A 116 -2.28 -14.65 -14.82
N VAL A 117 -3.24 -15.40 -15.33
CA VAL A 117 -3.55 -16.77 -14.89
C VAL A 117 -3.86 -17.65 -16.09
N THR A 118 -3.54 -18.95 -15.97
CA THR A 118 -3.89 -19.98 -16.96
C THR A 118 -5.08 -20.82 -16.51
N THR A 119 -5.38 -20.80 -15.22
CA THR A 119 -6.41 -21.62 -14.57
C THR A 119 -7.51 -20.76 -13.95
N ASN A 120 -8.71 -21.34 -13.81
CA ASN A 120 -9.86 -20.66 -13.18
C ASN A 120 -9.90 -20.82 -11.66
N ASP A 121 -8.97 -21.57 -11.07
CA ASP A 121 -8.84 -21.77 -9.64
C ASP A 121 -7.62 -21.05 -9.04
N ALA A 122 -7.06 -20.10 -9.80
CA ALA A 122 -5.99 -19.23 -9.35
C ALA A 122 -6.37 -18.48 -8.07
N GLN A 123 -5.41 -18.34 -7.16
CA GLN A 123 -5.53 -17.61 -5.91
C GLN A 123 -4.31 -16.72 -5.72
N ILE A 124 -4.39 -15.78 -4.78
CA ILE A 124 -3.18 -15.19 -4.22
C ILE A 124 -2.98 -15.64 -2.77
N ILE A 125 -1.73 -15.67 -2.35
CA ILE A 125 -1.32 -15.83 -0.97
C ILE A 125 -0.68 -14.51 -0.57
N THR A 126 -1.16 -13.90 0.51
CA THR A 126 -0.55 -12.73 1.13
C THR A 126 -0.08 -13.05 2.55
N ILE A 127 0.55 -12.10 3.23
CA ILE A 127 1.03 -12.23 4.60
C ILE A 127 0.40 -11.12 5.42
N ASN A 128 -0.28 -11.48 6.52
CA ASN A 128 -0.86 -10.52 7.44
C ASN A 128 0.19 -9.91 8.40
N ASP A 129 -0.22 -8.94 9.22
CA ASP A 129 0.65 -8.29 10.21
C ASP A 129 1.25 -9.24 11.26
N MET A 130 0.67 -10.44 11.42
CA MET A 130 1.18 -11.47 12.33
C MET A 130 2.24 -12.37 11.66
N GLY A 131 2.55 -12.13 10.38
CA GLY A 131 3.48 -12.95 9.60
C GLY A 131 2.87 -14.26 9.07
N GLU A 132 1.55 -14.41 9.14
CA GLU A 132 0.85 -15.62 8.72
C GLU A 132 0.37 -15.50 7.28
N ALA A 133 0.42 -16.63 6.55
CA ALA A 133 -0.08 -16.70 5.19
C ALA A 133 -1.61 -16.67 5.16
N VAL A 134 -2.17 -15.80 4.32
CA VAL A 134 -3.61 -15.70 4.06
C VAL A 134 -3.87 -16.00 2.59
N VAL A 135 -4.76 -16.95 2.31
CA VAL A 135 -5.14 -17.32 0.94
C VAL A 135 -6.40 -16.53 0.56
N ILE A 136 -6.35 -15.84 -0.57
CA ILE A 136 -7.44 -15.00 -1.08
C ILE A 136 -7.89 -15.55 -2.44
N THR A 137 -9.20 -15.77 -2.57
CA THR A 137 -9.86 -16.09 -3.84
C THR A 137 -10.09 -14.82 -4.65
N PRO A 138 -10.00 -14.89 -5.99
CA PRO A 138 -10.19 -13.71 -6.83
C PRO A 138 -11.63 -13.20 -6.77
N ASP A 139 -11.77 -11.87 -6.85
CA ASP A 139 -13.07 -11.21 -7.03
C ASP A 139 -13.65 -11.53 -8.42
N SER A 140 -12.76 -11.68 -9.41
CA SER A 140 -13.14 -12.08 -10.77
C SER A 140 -11.97 -12.67 -11.53
N ILE A 141 -12.27 -13.53 -12.51
CA ILE A 141 -11.33 -14.01 -13.52
C ILE A 141 -11.93 -13.70 -14.89
N ALA A 142 -11.22 -12.91 -15.68
CA ALA A 142 -11.65 -12.53 -17.03
C ALA A 142 -10.44 -12.30 -17.93
N ASN A 143 -10.52 -12.74 -19.19
CA ASN A 143 -9.49 -12.52 -20.21
C ASN A 143 -8.08 -12.99 -19.78
N GLY A 144 -7.98 -14.10 -19.04
CA GLY A 144 -6.71 -14.64 -18.55
C GLY A 144 -6.09 -13.82 -17.41
N MET A 145 -6.87 -12.98 -16.73
CA MET A 145 -6.45 -12.20 -15.58
C MET A 145 -7.36 -12.49 -14.38
N ALA A 146 -6.77 -12.81 -13.23
CA ALA A 146 -7.47 -12.90 -11.95
C ALA A 146 -7.28 -11.59 -11.18
N THR A 147 -8.36 -11.00 -10.70
CA THR A 147 -8.35 -9.72 -9.96
C THR A 147 -8.71 -9.95 -8.50
N PHE A 148 -7.97 -9.31 -7.62
CA PHE A 148 -8.05 -9.43 -6.16
C PHE A 148 -8.08 -8.04 -5.54
N THR A 149 -8.85 -7.87 -4.49
CA THR A 149 -8.87 -6.66 -3.67
C THR A 149 -8.02 -6.87 -2.42
N LEU A 150 -7.13 -5.91 -2.16
CA LEU A 150 -6.34 -5.82 -0.93
C LEU A 150 -6.78 -4.59 -0.14
N THR A 151 -6.78 -4.73 1.18
CA THR A 151 -7.08 -3.63 2.12
C THR A 151 -5.89 -2.68 2.27
N GLU A 152 -4.67 -3.19 2.11
CA GLU A 152 -3.43 -2.45 2.22
C GLU A 152 -2.34 -3.06 1.33
N PRO A 153 -1.24 -2.33 1.06
CA PRO A 153 -0.06 -2.88 0.40
C PRO A 153 0.50 -4.05 1.20
N ALA A 154 0.65 -5.20 0.57
CA ALA A 154 1.21 -6.39 1.21
C ALA A 154 1.94 -7.25 0.18
N ALA A 155 2.95 -7.99 0.65
CA ALA A 155 3.56 -9.03 -0.16
C ALA A 155 2.50 -10.07 -0.58
N PHE A 156 2.55 -10.47 -1.84
CA PHE A 156 1.63 -11.46 -2.38
C PHE A 156 2.31 -12.38 -3.39
N ALA A 157 1.72 -13.56 -3.58
CA ALA A 157 2.11 -14.50 -4.60
C ALA A 157 0.90 -15.13 -5.27
N ALA A 158 0.91 -15.17 -6.61
CA ALA A 158 -0.12 -15.88 -7.37
C ALA A 158 0.18 -17.38 -7.41
N VAL A 159 -0.84 -18.20 -7.19
CA VAL A 159 -0.73 -19.66 -7.16
C VAL A 159 -1.82 -20.33 -7.99
N GLU A 160 -1.46 -21.38 -8.71
CA GLU A 160 -2.33 -22.10 -9.64
C GLU A 160 -2.12 -23.62 -9.54
N ASN A 161 -3.19 -24.40 -9.79
CA ASN A 161 -3.07 -25.85 -9.96
C ASN A 161 -2.74 -26.18 -11.42
N ILE A 162 -1.48 -25.98 -11.79
CA ILE A 162 -0.99 -26.35 -13.12
C ILE A 162 -0.72 -27.86 -13.13
N SER A 163 -1.42 -28.60 -13.99
CA SER A 163 -1.18 -30.03 -14.19
C SER A 163 0.24 -30.25 -14.72
N SER A 164 0.93 -31.28 -14.24
CA SER A 164 2.29 -31.65 -14.67
C SER A 164 2.43 -32.03 -16.16
N ASP A 165 1.32 -32.17 -16.88
CA ASP A 165 1.28 -32.47 -18.32
C ASP A 165 1.18 -31.23 -19.22
N GLU A 166 0.84 -30.06 -18.65
CA GLU A 166 1.08 -28.80 -19.35
C GLU A 166 2.56 -28.44 -19.20
N PRO A 167 3.22 -27.91 -20.25
CA PRO A 167 4.59 -27.48 -20.13
C PRO A 167 4.64 -26.47 -18.99
N THR A 168 5.35 -26.82 -17.92
CA THR A 168 5.63 -25.89 -16.83
C THR A 168 6.10 -24.61 -17.50
N PRO A 169 5.42 -23.46 -17.34
CA PRO A 169 6.04 -22.22 -17.71
C PRO A 169 7.30 -22.18 -16.87
N THR A 170 8.45 -22.35 -17.50
CA THR A 170 9.73 -22.15 -16.84
C THR A 170 9.57 -20.83 -16.12
N PRO A 171 9.69 -20.76 -14.78
CA PRO A 171 9.66 -19.48 -14.09
C PRO A 171 10.74 -18.69 -14.79
N THR A 172 10.33 -17.70 -15.58
CA THR A 172 11.30 -16.90 -16.29
C THR A 172 12.01 -16.22 -15.14
N PRO A 173 13.30 -16.51 -14.91
CA PRO A 173 14.02 -15.76 -13.90
C PRO A 173 13.82 -14.32 -14.34
N ILE A 174 13.13 -13.53 -13.54
CA ILE A 174 13.16 -12.09 -13.73
C ILE A 174 14.62 -11.79 -13.47
N LYS A 175 15.41 -11.69 -14.55
CA LYS A 175 16.77 -11.17 -14.49
C LYS A 175 16.58 -9.81 -13.83
N PRO A 176 17.21 -9.56 -12.67
CA PRO A 176 17.23 -8.21 -12.12
C PRO A 176 17.70 -7.31 -13.26
N ASP A 177 16.89 -6.31 -13.60
CA ASP A 177 17.32 -5.34 -14.59
C ASP A 177 18.60 -4.71 -14.03
N ASP A 178 19.71 -4.74 -14.78
CA ASP A 178 20.97 -4.07 -14.41
C ASP A 178 20.82 -2.53 -14.57
N GLY A 179 19.65 -2.00 -14.22
CA GLY A 179 19.40 -0.58 -14.08
C GLY A 179 20.08 -0.12 -12.80
N ASN A 180 21.05 0.78 -12.94
CA ASN A 180 21.84 1.34 -11.84
C ASN A 180 21.01 1.56 -10.56
N VAL A 181 21.37 0.84 -9.50
CA VAL A 181 20.84 1.07 -8.15
C VAL A 181 21.27 2.47 -7.73
N LYS A 182 20.32 3.40 -7.59
CA LYS A 182 20.53 4.57 -6.75
C LYS A 182 20.37 4.12 -5.31
N THR A 183 21.48 3.75 -4.68
CA THR A 183 21.55 3.64 -3.22
C THR A 183 21.51 5.07 -2.67
N GLY A 184 20.31 5.58 -2.38
CA GLY A 184 20.17 6.49 -1.25
C GLY A 184 20.32 5.64 -0.01
N GLU A 185 21.31 5.93 0.82
CA GLU A 185 21.65 5.16 2.02
C GLU A 185 20.42 4.87 2.90
N SER A 186 19.83 3.68 2.79
CA SER A 186 18.97 3.13 3.84
C SER A 186 19.87 2.39 4.82
N SER A 187 20.58 3.15 5.64
CA SER A 187 21.18 2.64 6.88
C SER A 187 20.45 3.27 8.04
N MET A 188 19.39 2.64 8.53
CA MET A 188 19.13 2.72 9.96
C MET A 188 18.85 1.33 10.54
N PRO A 189 19.62 0.93 11.58
CA PRO A 189 19.44 -0.34 12.23
C PRO A 189 18.15 -0.34 13.05
N LEU A 190 17.61 -1.54 13.18
CA LEU A 190 16.59 -1.92 14.13
C LEU A 190 17.04 -1.60 15.57
N THR A 191 16.83 -0.37 16.07
CA THR A 191 16.65 0.03 17.49
C THR A 191 16.64 1.56 17.63
N ALA A 192 15.68 2.10 18.40
CA ALA A 192 15.63 3.46 18.99
C ALA A 192 14.70 4.57 18.42
N ALA A 193 13.65 4.26 17.65
CA ALA A 193 12.65 5.28 17.26
C ALA A 193 11.60 5.62 18.35
N CYS A 194 11.41 4.78 19.37
CA CYS A 194 10.40 5.02 20.42
C CYS A 194 10.81 6.03 21.51
N ALA A 195 12.06 6.51 21.54
CA ALA A 195 12.55 7.36 22.64
C ALA A 195 12.53 8.87 22.32
N VAL A 196 12.48 9.29 21.05
CA VAL A 196 12.63 10.72 20.68
C VAL A 196 11.28 11.47 20.77
N LEU A 197 10.15 10.80 20.55
CA LEU A 197 8.82 11.44 20.63
C LEU A 197 8.35 11.71 22.06
N LEU A 198 8.90 11.04 23.09
CA LEU A 198 8.55 11.29 24.49
C LEU A 198 9.31 12.49 25.08
N VAL A 199 10.53 12.78 24.63
CA VAL A 199 11.35 13.86 25.17
C VAL A 199 10.87 15.24 24.69
N SER A 200 10.36 15.34 23.46
CA SER A 200 9.80 16.59 22.94
C SER A 200 8.48 16.97 23.62
N VAL A 201 7.62 16.00 23.94
CA VAL A 201 6.36 16.25 24.68
C VAL A 201 6.63 16.64 26.14
N LEU A 202 7.63 16.02 26.80
CA LEU A 202 8.03 16.38 28.18
C LEU A 202 8.69 17.76 28.26
N ALA A 203 9.50 18.16 27.28
CA ALA A 203 10.11 19.49 27.23
C ALA A 203 9.05 20.61 27.04
N VAL A 204 8.03 20.37 26.23
CA VAL A 204 6.90 21.30 26.02
C VAL A 204 5.99 21.37 27.26
N LEU A 205 5.78 20.26 27.98
CA LEU A 205 4.99 20.26 29.22
C LEU A 205 5.70 20.94 30.39
N MET A 206 7.03 20.81 30.51
CA MET A 206 7.80 21.47 31.56
C MET A 206 7.97 22.99 31.32
N THR A 207 8.10 23.43 30.07
CA THR A 207 8.14 24.87 29.74
C THR A 207 6.78 25.55 29.90
N ARG A 208 5.67 24.87 29.58
CA ARG A 208 4.32 25.39 29.87
C ARG A 208 4.00 25.51 31.36
N ARG A 209 4.47 24.58 32.20
CA ARG A 209 4.26 24.66 33.66
C ARG A 209 5.02 25.81 34.32
N LYS A 210 6.16 26.22 33.76
CA LYS A 210 6.97 27.32 34.33
C LYS A 210 6.37 28.70 34.03
N LYS A 211 5.73 28.88 32.87
CA LYS A 211 5.10 30.15 32.46
C LYS A 211 3.77 30.47 33.20
N ASN A 212 3.11 29.47 33.79
CA ASN A 212 1.87 29.65 34.54
C ASN A 212 2.07 29.80 36.06
N ARG A 213 3.32 29.97 36.52
CA ARG A 213 3.68 30.11 37.95
C ARG A 213 4.40 31.44 38.28
N GLU A 214 4.43 32.38 37.35
CA GLU A 214 4.84 33.77 37.57
C GLU A 214 3.64 34.71 37.56
#